data_AF-A0A8H6X5P5-F1
#
_entry.id   AF-A0A8H6X5P5-F1
#
_cell.length_a   1.000
_cell.length_b   1.000
_cell.length_c   1.000
_cell.angle_alpha   90.00
_cell.angle_beta   90.00
_cell.angle_gamma   90.00
#
_symmetry.space_group_name_H-M   'P 1'
#
loop_
_entity.id
_entity.type
_entity.pdbx_description
1 polymer ?
#
loop_
_entity_poly.entity_id
_entity_poly.type
_entity_poly.pdbx_seq_one_letter_code
_entity_poly.pdbx_strand_id
1 'polypeptide(L)'
;MLVASGSSRVKDWVEPLLYRTVAVQYSAPFDGYPDFTWDILLAAVRSKPLSFYHSVRHVHSSLEYGPITEANAKAILSVCTHVENLVLQWADALDFLPLIAPLPLKYLGADFTRFFLDHPPTHPLFDHITHLGLGHSDPSAERAEGLSLVPRLTHLFCASRLSWAMPPASRDMRFPGRPHCAGA
;
A
#
# COMPACT_ATOMS: atom_id res chain seq x y z
N MET A 1 24.65 15.78 -31.34
CA MET A 1 23.26 15.32 -31.56
C MET A 1 23.26 13.81 -31.34
N LEU A 2 22.95 13.37 -30.11
CA LEU A 2 23.02 11.95 -29.73
C LEU A 2 21.71 11.27 -30.11
N VAL A 3 21.81 10.24 -30.95
CA VAL A 3 20.69 9.38 -31.34
C VAL A 3 20.29 8.58 -30.10
N ALA A 4 19.13 8.90 -29.51
CA ALA A 4 18.52 8.08 -28.49
C ALA A 4 18.25 6.69 -29.10
N SER A 5 18.92 5.66 -28.60
CA SER A 5 18.75 4.28 -29.04
C SER A 5 17.30 3.83 -28.78
N GLY A 6 16.70 3.03 -29.67
CA GLY A 6 15.29 2.63 -29.59
C GLY A 6 14.86 1.97 -28.27
N SER A 7 15.82 1.49 -27.47
CA SER A 7 15.65 1.03 -26.09
C SER A 7 15.04 2.09 -25.16
N SER A 8 15.44 3.36 -25.28
CA SER A 8 14.91 4.42 -24.40
C SER A 8 13.45 4.72 -24.69
N ARG A 9 13.03 4.70 -25.97
CA ARG A 9 11.64 4.99 -26.37
C ARG A 9 10.67 3.91 -25.91
N VAL A 10 11.08 2.64 -25.98
CA VAL A 10 10.27 1.52 -25.46
C VAL A 10 10.15 1.63 -23.94
N LYS A 11 11.23 1.96 -23.24
CA LYS A 11 11.20 2.20 -21.79
C LYS A 11 10.23 3.33 -21.43
N ASP A 12 10.30 4.47 -22.11
CA ASP A 12 9.42 5.62 -21.85
C ASP A 12 7.93 5.31 -22.11
N TRP A 13 7.63 4.37 -23.01
CA TRP A 13 6.25 3.96 -23.34
C TRP A 13 5.71 2.90 -22.38
N VAL A 14 6.57 1.97 -21.95
CA VAL A 14 6.18 0.83 -21.12
C VAL A 14 6.23 1.20 -19.63
N GLU A 15 7.11 2.11 -19.22
CA GLU A 15 7.26 2.55 -17.83
C GLU A 15 5.92 3.08 -17.24
N PRO A 16 5.14 3.95 -17.90
CA PRO A 16 3.83 4.38 -17.38
C PRO A 16 2.78 3.26 -17.23
N LEU A 17 2.97 2.10 -17.88
CA LEU A 17 2.09 0.95 -17.74
C LEU A 17 2.54 0.01 -16.63
N LEU A 18 3.86 -0.20 -16.49
CA LEU A 18 4.44 -1.05 -15.47
C LEU A 18 4.47 -0.39 -14.09
N TYR A 19 4.60 0.94 -14.02
CA TYR A 19 4.79 1.68 -12.78
C TYR A 19 3.56 2.51 -12.36
N ARG A 20 2.35 2.05 -12.70
CA ARG A 20 1.12 2.63 -12.15
C ARG A 20 0.94 2.36 -10.65
N THR A 21 1.71 1.44 -10.11
CA THR A 21 1.59 0.99 -8.72
C THR A 21 2.88 1.25 -7.96
N VAL A 22 2.76 2.00 -6.86
CA VAL A 22 3.79 2.09 -5.83
C VAL A 22 3.35 1.18 -4.69
N ALA A 23 3.88 -0.04 -4.68
CA ALA A 23 3.69 -0.98 -3.60
C ALA A 23 4.87 -0.86 -2.64
N VAL A 24 4.55 -0.59 -1.39
CA VAL A 24 5.50 -0.31 -0.34
C VAL A 24 5.30 -1.38 0.72
N GLN A 25 5.90 -2.54 0.43
CA GLN A 25 5.88 -3.73 1.28
C GLN A 25 7.31 -4.00 1.67
N TYR A 26 7.59 -4.02 2.98
CA TYR A 26 8.84 -4.61 3.44
C TYR A 26 8.74 -6.11 3.13
N SER A 27 9.75 -6.69 2.52
CA SER A 27 9.92 -8.14 2.46
C SER A 27 10.89 -8.52 3.56
N ALA A 28 10.55 -9.53 4.37
CA ALA A 28 11.53 -10.13 5.26
C ALA A 28 12.86 -10.39 4.51
N PRO A 29 14.02 -10.26 5.18
CA PRO A 29 15.31 -10.62 4.59
C PRO A 29 15.19 -11.98 3.90
N PHE A 30 15.45 -12.04 2.60
CA PHE A 30 15.48 -13.30 1.88
C PHE A 30 16.89 -13.84 1.97
N ASP A 31 17.05 -15.08 2.46
CA ASP A 31 18.36 -15.69 2.68
C ASP A 31 19.24 -15.57 1.42
N GLY A 32 20.42 -14.95 1.57
CA GLY A 32 21.39 -14.73 0.50
C GLY A 32 21.18 -13.46 -0.34
N TYR A 33 20.18 -12.63 -0.03
CA TYR A 33 19.97 -11.33 -0.67
C TYR A 33 20.23 -10.20 0.34
N PRO A 34 20.80 -9.07 -0.10
CA PRO A 34 21.00 -7.92 0.77
C PRO A 34 19.65 -7.36 1.24
N ASP A 35 19.61 -6.92 2.51
CA ASP A 35 18.43 -6.27 3.08
C ASP A 35 18.06 -5.04 2.25
N PHE A 36 16.85 -5.06 1.67
CA PHE A 36 16.28 -3.89 1.01
C PHE A 36 15.71 -2.97 2.08
N THR A 37 16.53 -2.02 2.54
CA THR A 37 16.10 -1.04 3.54
C THR A 37 15.15 -0.01 2.95
N TRP A 38 14.38 0.63 3.82
CA TRP A 38 13.53 1.77 3.49
C TRP A 38 14.28 2.91 2.80
N ASP A 39 15.53 3.15 3.19
CA ASP A 39 16.34 4.22 2.61
C ASP A 39 16.62 3.98 1.12
N ILE A 40 16.84 2.71 0.72
CA ILE A 40 17.05 2.35 -0.69
C ILE A 40 15.77 2.58 -1.49
N LEU A 41 14.62 2.17 -0.95
CA LEU A 41 13.34 2.39 -1.61
C LEU A 41 13.04 3.88 -1.77
N LEU A 42 13.26 4.68 -0.72
CA LEU A 42 13.07 6.12 -0.77
C LEU A 42 14.05 6.81 -1.71
N ALA A 43 15.31 6.37 -1.75
CA ALA A 43 16.28 6.87 -2.72
C ALA A 43 15.83 6.56 -4.15
N ALA A 44 15.34 5.35 -4.40
CA ALA A 44 14.81 4.95 -5.70
C ALA A 44 13.59 5.80 -6.08
N VAL A 45 12.63 5.98 -5.17
CA VAL A 45 11.48 6.87 -5.36
C VAL A 45 11.96 8.28 -5.66
N ARG A 46 12.76 8.91 -4.79
CA ARG A 46 13.28 10.28 -4.94
C ARG A 46 14.08 10.50 -6.23
N SER A 47 14.70 9.46 -6.78
CA SER A 47 15.44 9.53 -8.05
C SER A 47 14.54 9.56 -9.30
N LYS A 48 13.25 9.22 -9.16
CA LYS A 48 12.31 9.21 -10.29
C LYS A 48 11.95 10.63 -10.73
N PRO A 49 11.80 10.87 -12.05
CA PRO A 49 11.35 12.16 -12.57
C PRO A 49 9.90 12.47 -12.17
N LEU A 50 9.51 13.74 -12.14
CA LEU A 50 8.14 14.14 -11.78
C LEU A 50 7.04 13.44 -12.61
N SER A 51 7.32 13.20 -13.89
CA SER A 51 6.41 12.49 -14.81
C SER A 51 6.05 11.07 -14.33
N PHE A 52 6.96 10.41 -13.61
CA PHE A 52 6.70 9.11 -13.00
C PHE A 52 5.53 9.19 -12.01
N TYR A 53 5.55 10.15 -11.10
CA TYR A 53 4.52 10.29 -10.06
C TYR A 53 3.15 10.66 -10.64
N HIS A 54 3.12 11.39 -11.76
CA HIS A 54 1.88 11.64 -12.50
C HIS A 54 1.27 10.38 -13.14
N SER A 55 2.06 9.31 -13.33
CA SER A 55 1.59 8.03 -13.85
C SER A 55 1.10 7.07 -12.76
N VAL A 56 1.43 7.34 -11.49
CA VAL A 56 1.00 6.51 -10.35
C VAL A 56 -0.51 6.64 -10.16
N ARG A 57 -1.19 5.49 -10.08
CA ARG A 57 -2.64 5.36 -9.86
C ARG A 57 -2.96 4.55 -8.61
N HIS A 58 -2.03 3.72 -8.16
CA HIS A 58 -2.19 2.82 -7.04
C HIS A 58 -1.03 3.04 -6.06
N VAL A 59 -1.36 3.27 -4.78
CA VAL A 59 -0.38 3.31 -3.70
C VAL A 59 -0.85 2.31 -2.64
N HIS A 60 -0.01 1.32 -2.36
CA HIS A 60 -0.27 0.30 -1.35
C HIS A 60 0.84 0.33 -0.32
N SER A 61 0.48 0.43 0.95
CA SER A 61 1.43 0.37 2.05
C SER A 61 0.91 -0.56 3.15
N SER A 62 1.74 -1.55 3.48
CA SER A 62 1.45 -2.54 4.52
C SER A 62 2.60 -2.62 5.52
N LEU A 63 2.26 -2.85 6.79
CA LEU A 63 3.22 -3.01 7.89
C LEU A 63 3.67 -4.46 8.10
N GLU A 64 3.23 -5.43 7.29
CA GLU A 64 3.43 -6.87 7.58
C GLU A 64 4.88 -7.25 7.91
N TYR A 65 5.87 -6.46 7.50
CA TYR A 65 7.27 -6.77 7.77
C TYR A 65 8.16 -5.59 8.20
N GLY A 66 7.64 -4.37 8.43
CA GLY A 66 8.47 -3.29 8.99
C GLY A 66 7.84 -1.89 8.92
N PRO A 67 8.23 -0.97 9.81
CA PRO A 67 7.62 0.35 9.89
C PRO A 67 8.02 1.21 8.71
N ILE A 68 7.12 1.37 7.74
CA ILE A 68 7.09 2.62 6.99
C ILE A 68 6.83 3.73 8.02
N THR A 69 7.66 4.77 8.01
CA THR A 69 7.38 5.92 8.85
C THR A 69 6.25 6.73 8.20
N GLU A 70 5.43 7.36 9.02
CA GLU A 70 4.42 8.32 8.58
C GLU A 70 5.01 9.37 7.62
N ALA A 71 6.21 9.87 7.92
CA ALA A 71 6.94 10.83 7.10
C ALA A 71 7.21 10.31 5.68
N ASN A 72 7.56 9.03 5.53
CA ASN A 72 7.83 8.42 4.22
C ASN A 72 6.56 8.31 3.38
N ALA A 73 5.46 7.87 3.99
CA ALA A 73 4.17 7.82 3.32
C ALA A 73 3.70 9.22 2.89
N LYS A 74 3.86 10.22 3.76
CA LYS A 74 3.54 11.63 3.44
C LYS A 74 4.39 12.15 2.28
N ALA A 75 5.68 11.81 2.23
CA ALA A 75 6.58 12.21 1.15
C ALA A 75 6.20 11.55 -0.20
N ILE A 76 5.70 10.32 -0.20
CA ILE A 76 5.21 9.67 -1.43
C ILE A 76 3.89 10.30 -1.89
N LEU A 77 2.96 10.52 -0.96
CA LEU A 77 1.64 11.07 -1.27
C LEU A 77 1.68 12.55 -1.71
N SER A 78 2.67 13.32 -1.27
CA SER A 78 2.82 14.73 -1.69
C SER A 78 3.16 14.90 -3.17
N VAL A 79 3.73 13.87 -3.82
CA VAL A 79 4.09 13.90 -5.24
C VAL A 79 3.14 13.07 -6.11
N CYS A 80 2.50 12.04 -5.56
CA CYS A 80 1.53 11.19 -6.26
C CYS A 80 0.13 11.82 -6.30
N THR A 81 -0.07 12.80 -7.17
CA THR A 81 -1.31 13.63 -7.22
C THR A 81 -2.50 12.96 -7.92
N HIS A 82 -2.30 11.85 -8.63
CA HIS A 82 -3.32 11.21 -9.47
C HIS A 82 -3.72 9.83 -8.93
N VAL A 83 -3.53 9.58 -7.64
CA VAL A 83 -3.84 8.29 -7.02
C VAL A 83 -5.35 8.06 -7.02
N GLU A 84 -5.77 6.92 -7.57
CA GLU A 84 -7.17 6.48 -7.59
C GLU A 84 -7.41 5.38 -6.54
N ASN A 85 -6.38 4.61 -6.19
CA ASN A 85 -6.49 3.51 -5.24
C ASN A 85 -5.40 3.65 -4.18
N LEU A 86 -5.82 3.92 -2.95
CA LEU A 86 -4.92 4.11 -1.82
C LEU A 86 -5.21 3.09 -0.73
N VAL A 87 -4.17 2.42 -0.25
CA VAL A 87 -4.22 1.49 0.87
C VAL A 87 -3.13 1.85 1.89
N LEU A 88 -3.55 2.22 3.10
CA LEU A 88 -2.72 2.56 4.25
C LEU A 88 -3.13 1.69 5.44
N GLN A 89 -2.70 0.42 5.46
CA GLN A 89 -3.23 -0.57 6.44
C GLN A 89 -2.88 -0.26 7.91
N TRP A 90 -2.01 0.71 8.16
CA TRP A 90 -1.40 0.98 9.45
C TRP A 90 -1.60 2.39 9.97
N ALA A 91 -2.18 3.26 9.14
CA ALA A 91 -2.42 4.65 9.49
C ALA A 91 -3.91 4.91 9.61
N ASP A 92 -4.27 5.79 10.52
CA ASP A 92 -5.59 6.40 10.50
C ASP A 92 -5.66 7.36 9.30
N ALA A 93 -6.73 7.28 8.53
CA ALA A 93 -6.96 8.15 7.38
C ALA A 93 -6.90 9.64 7.77
N LEU A 94 -7.28 9.97 9.01
CA LEU A 94 -7.25 11.32 9.55
C LEU A 94 -5.85 11.95 9.50
N ASP A 95 -4.81 11.17 9.82
CA ASP A 95 -3.42 11.67 9.88
C ASP A 95 -2.87 12.05 8.49
N PHE A 96 -3.56 11.60 7.43
CA PHE A 96 -3.23 11.82 6.02
C PHE A 96 -4.25 12.70 5.30
N LEU A 97 -5.32 13.14 5.97
CA LEU A 97 -6.45 13.83 5.38
C LEU A 97 -6.07 14.99 4.45
N PRO A 98 -5.13 15.90 4.82
CA PRO A 98 -4.74 17.01 3.95
C PRO A 98 -4.10 16.58 2.62
N LEU A 99 -3.50 15.39 2.59
CA LEU A 99 -2.84 14.84 1.41
C LEU A 99 -3.78 14.00 0.54
N ILE A 100 -4.76 13.34 1.15
CA ILE A 100 -5.64 12.38 0.45
C ILE A 100 -6.96 13.01 -0.02
N ALA A 101 -7.47 14.03 0.68
CA ALA A 101 -8.69 14.73 0.30
C ALA A 101 -8.69 15.31 -1.13
N PRO A 102 -7.58 15.89 -1.66
CA PRO A 102 -7.56 16.41 -3.03
C PRO A 102 -7.38 15.33 -4.10
N LEU A 103 -7.12 14.06 -3.72
CA LEU A 103 -6.84 12.99 -4.67
C LEU A 103 -8.14 12.45 -5.30
N PRO A 104 -8.12 12.00 -6.56
CA PRO A 104 -9.27 11.45 -7.26
C PRO A 104 -9.56 9.99 -6.85
N LEU A 105 -9.65 9.74 -5.53
CA LEU A 105 -9.76 8.39 -4.99
C LEU A 105 -11.09 7.74 -5.36
N LYS A 106 -10.99 6.48 -5.81
CA LYS A 106 -12.10 5.55 -6.05
C LYS A 106 -12.09 4.40 -5.05
N TYR A 107 -10.88 4.01 -4.63
CA TYR A 107 -10.64 3.01 -3.59
C TYR A 107 -9.83 3.65 -2.46
N LEU A 108 -10.31 3.52 -1.23
CA LEU A 108 -9.57 3.91 -0.04
C LEU A 108 -9.64 2.80 1.02
N GLY A 109 -8.49 2.24 1.38
CA GLY A 109 -8.34 1.32 2.50
C GLY A 109 -7.46 1.94 3.57
N ALA A 110 -7.97 2.13 4.78
CA ALA A 110 -7.22 2.70 5.90
C ALA A 110 -7.89 2.31 7.22
N ASP A 111 -7.28 2.68 8.34
CA ASP A 111 -8.05 2.73 9.59
C ASP A 111 -8.91 4.00 9.60
N PHE A 112 -10.20 3.86 9.92
CA PHE A 112 -11.16 4.95 10.03
C PHE A 112 -11.73 5.08 11.44
N THR A 113 -11.09 4.43 12.42
CA THR A 113 -11.54 4.40 13.81
C THR A 113 -11.78 5.81 14.36
N ARG A 114 -10.83 6.73 14.15
CA ARG A 114 -10.96 8.12 14.61
C ARG A 114 -11.70 8.98 13.60
N PHE A 115 -11.48 8.73 12.30
CA PHE A 115 -12.09 9.51 11.23
C PHE A 115 -13.62 9.65 11.39
N PHE A 116 -14.33 8.55 11.62
CA PHE A 116 -15.80 8.59 11.76
C PHE A 116 -16.30 9.22 13.07
N LEU A 117 -15.42 9.41 14.07
CA LEU A 117 -15.77 10.15 15.29
C LEU A 117 -15.71 11.66 15.04
N ASP A 118 -14.71 12.10 14.28
CA ASP A 118 -14.42 13.52 14.07
C ASP A 118 -15.13 14.09 12.82
N HIS A 119 -15.49 13.24 11.86
CA HIS A 119 -16.04 13.65 10.57
C HIS A 119 -17.29 12.85 10.19
N PRO A 120 -18.32 13.52 9.64
CA PRO A 120 -19.49 12.83 9.13
C PRO A 120 -19.11 12.04 7.86
N PRO A 121 -19.83 10.94 7.56
CA PRO A 121 -19.66 10.18 6.31
C PRO A 121 -19.96 10.98 5.04
N THR A 122 -20.57 12.17 5.17
CA THR A 122 -20.79 13.13 4.08
C THR A 122 -19.56 14.01 3.80
N HIS A 123 -18.40 13.71 4.40
CA HIS A 123 -17.17 14.44 4.14
C HIS A 123 -16.76 14.33 2.65
N PRO A 124 -16.30 15.42 2.00
CA PRO A 124 -15.98 15.43 0.56
C PRO A 124 -14.98 14.36 0.09
N LEU A 125 -14.15 13.83 1.01
CA LEU A 125 -13.28 12.69 0.76
C LEU A 125 -14.03 11.49 0.14
N PHE A 126 -15.32 11.32 0.46
CA PHE A 126 -16.10 10.17 0.02
C PHE A 126 -16.95 10.42 -1.24
N ASP A 127 -16.93 11.61 -1.83
CA ASP A 127 -17.77 11.97 -2.98
C ASP A 127 -17.53 11.09 -4.21
N HIS A 128 -16.35 10.47 -4.29
CA HIS A 128 -15.93 9.62 -5.41
C HIS A 128 -15.55 8.20 -5.01
N ILE A 129 -15.59 7.90 -3.71
CA ILE A 129 -15.21 6.59 -3.20
C ILE A 129 -16.31 5.58 -3.54
N THR A 130 -15.90 4.53 -4.23
CA THR A 130 -16.76 3.39 -4.60
C THR A 130 -16.38 2.12 -3.85
N HIS A 131 -15.13 2.03 -3.40
CA HIS A 131 -14.59 0.90 -2.65
C HIS A 131 -13.95 1.41 -1.36
N LEU A 132 -14.44 0.94 -0.22
CA LEU A 132 -13.90 1.32 1.09
C LEU A 132 -13.38 0.08 1.80
N GLY A 133 -12.11 0.12 2.21
CA GLY A 133 -11.51 -0.88 3.08
C GLY A 133 -11.45 -0.36 4.50
N LEU A 134 -12.25 -0.94 5.39
CA LEU A 134 -12.09 -0.75 6.82
C LEU A 134 -10.91 -1.62 7.25
N GLY A 135 -9.87 -0.99 7.81
CA GLY A 135 -8.72 -1.69 8.38
C GLY A 135 -9.12 -2.57 9.57
N HIS A 136 -8.25 -2.68 10.57
CA HIS A 136 -8.47 -3.55 11.74
C HIS A 136 -9.64 -3.16 12.67
N SER A 137 -10.51 -2.25 12.23
CA SER A 137 -11.69 -1.80 12.94
C SER A 137 -12.93 -2.50 12.40
N ASP A 138 -13.45 -3.44 13.21
CA ASP A 138 -14.82 -3.91 12.99
C ASP A 138 -15.77 -2.71 13.11
N PRO A 139 -16.68 -2.50 12.15
CA PRO A 139 -17.63 -1.40 12.25
C PRO A 139 -18.57 -1.65 13.43
N SER A 140 -18.61 -0.72 14.39
CA SER A 140 -19.72 -0.67 15.35
C SER A 140 -21.03 -0.43 14.60
N ALA A 141 -22.17 -0.73 15.22
CA ALA A 141 -23.48 -0.47 14.63
C ALA A 141 -23.64 1.00 14.17
N GLU A 142 -23.17 1.94 15.00
CA GLU A 142 -23.17 3.38 14.69
C GLU A 142 -22.32 3.71 13.44
N ARG A 143 -21.16 3.05 13.29
CA ARG A 143 -20.32 3.23 12.09
C ARG A 143 -20.97 2.64 10.85
N ALA A 144 -21.64 1.49 10.99
CA ALA A 144 -22.36 0.86 9.89
C ALA A 144 -23.50 1.75 9.37
N GLU A 145 -24.22 2.44 10.25
CA GLU A 145 -25.22 3.45 9.85
C GLU A 145 -24.57 4.58 9.05
N GLY A 146 -23.41 5.08 9.50
CA GLY A 146 -22.67 6.11 8.79
C GLY A 146 -22.25 5.70 7.37
N LEU A 147 -21.84 4.45 7.17
CA LEU A 147 -21.44 3.94 5.85
C LEU A 147 -22.58 3.97 4.82
N SER A 148 -23.83 3.87 5.27
CA SER A 148 -25.01 3.98 4.38
C SER A 148 -25.19 5.39 3.78
N LEU A 149 -24.56 6.40 4.39
CA LEU A 149 -24.61 7.79 3.93
C LEU A 149 -23.52 8.12 2.90
N VAL A 150 -22.60 7.19 2.60
CA VAL A 150 -21.58 7.40 1.59
C VAL A 150 -22.20 7.23 0.20
N PRO A 151 -22.32 8.31 -0.60
CA PRO A 151 -23.26 8.36 -1.72
C PRO A 151 -22.93 7.43 -2.90
N ARG A 152 -21.68 7.00 -3.02
CA ARG A 152 -21.19 6.17 -4.14
C ARG A 152 -20.59 4.84 -3.72
N LEU A 153 -20.71 4.48 -2.44
CA LEU A 153 -20.12 3.24 -1.93
C LEU A 153 -20.83 2.04 -2.56
N THR A 154 -20.05 1.18 -3.24
CA THR A 154 -20.54 -0.04 -3.90
C THR A 154 -19.91 -1.30 -3.31
N HIS A 155 -18.67 -1.18 -2.81
CA HIS A 155 -17.93 -2.29 -2.22
C HIS A 155 -17.40 -1.87 -0.87
N LEU A 156 -17.67 -2.68 0.14
CA LEU A 156 -17.13 -2.54 1.48
C LEU A 156 -16.29 -3.77 1.79
N PHE A 157 -15.03 -3.56 2.12
CA PHE A 157 -14.11 -4.59 2.59
C PHE A 157 -13.89 -4.38 4.07
N CYS A 158 -14.31 -5.34 4.88
CA CYS A 158 -13.96 -5.38 6.29
C CYS A 158 -12.80 -6.35 6.44
N ALA A 159 -11.59 -5.82 6.59
CA ALA A 159 -10.47 -6.65 6.99
C ALA A 159 -10.67 -6.97 8.47
N SER A 160 -11.37 -8.07 8.77
CA SER A 160 -11.22 -8.66 10.10
C SER A 160 -9.73 -8.90 10.31
N ARG A 161 -9.26 -8.90 11.56
CA ARG A 161 -7.97 -9.52 11.86
C ARG A 161 -8.07 -10.98 11.42
N LEU A 162 -7.83 -11.25 10.14
CA LEU A 162 -7.18 -12.47 9.74
C LEU A 162 -5.86 -12.37 10.47
N SER A 163 -5.85 -12.93 11.68
CA SER A 163 -4.64 -13.54 12.17
C SER A 163 -4.22 -14.48 11.03
N TRP A 164 -3.35 -14.00 10.14
CA TRP A 164 -2.30 -14.81 9.59
C TRP A 164 -1.34 -15.16 10.74
N ALA A 165 -1.89 -15.71 11.84
CA ALA A 165 -1.44 -16.98 12.30
C ALA A 165 -1.47 -17.89 11.05
N MET A 166 -0.40 -17.81 10.26
CA MET A 166 0.19 -18.99 9.68
C MET A 166 -0.05 -20.09 10.72
N PRO A 167 -0.81 -21.16 10.42
CA PRO A 167 -0.87 -22.29 11.33
C PRO A 167 0.57 -22.55 11.73
N PRO A 168 0.92 -22.54 13.04
CA PRO A 168 2.29 -22.41 13.51
C PRO A 168 3.15 -23.30 12.65
N ALA A 169 3.95 -22.70 11.77
CA ALA A 169 4.69 -23.45 10.78
C ALA A 169 5.53 -24.45 11.56
N SER A 170 5.12 -25.71 11.49
CA SER A 170 5.92 -26.91 11.75
C SER A 170 7.20 -26.61 12.53
N ARG A 171 7.10 -26.58 13.86
CA ARG A 171 8.24 -26.51 14.78
C ARG A 171 9.14 -27.76 14.74
N ASP A 172 8.90 -28.67 13.78
CA ASP A 172 9.71 -29.85 13.49
C ASP A 172 9.62 -30.17 11.99
N MET A 173 10.25 -29.37 11.13
CA MET A 173 10.80 -29.91 9.88
C MET A 173 12.24 -30.34 10.18
N ARG A 174 12.39 -31.45 10.90
CA ARG A 174 13.64 -32.21 10.87
C ARG A 174 13.79 -32.74 9.45
N PHE A 175 14.67 -32.13 8.68
CA PHE A 175 15.17 -32.76 7.48
C PHE A 175 15.80 -34.10 7.90
N PRO A 176 15.34 -35.25 7.39
CA PRO A 176 16.05 -36.50 7.61
C PRO A 176 17.46 -36.31 7.06
N GLY A 177 18.45 -36.43 7.96
CA GLY A 177 19.86 -36.31 7.61
C GLY A 177 20.17 -37.20 6.42
N ARG A 178 20.82 -36.63 5.40
CA ARG A 178 21.35 -37.42 4.30
C ARG A 178 22.32 -38.46 4.89
N PRO A 179 22.21 -39.75 4.53
CA PRO A 179 23.20 -40.72 4.94
C PRO A 179 24.55 -40.34 4.33
N HIS A 180 25.59 -40.33 5.15
CA HIS A 180 26.97 -40.21 4.71
C HIS A 180 27.29 -41.38 3.77
N CYS A 181 27.61 -41.07 2.51
CA CYS A 181 28.32 -42.01 1.65
C CYS A 181 29.74 -42.15 2.22
N ALA A 182 29.99 -43.25 2.92
CA ALA A 182 31.35 -43.69 3.21
C ALA A 182 32.00 -44.11 1.88
N GLY A 183 33.01 -43.35 1.45
CA GLY A 183 33.90 -43.78 0.38
C GLY A 183 34.84 -44.86 0.91
N ALA A 184 34.96 -45.94 0.14
CA ALA A 184 36.02 -46.94 0.27
C ALA A 184 37.34 -46.41 -0.31
#